data_AF-A0A925HUF2-F1
#
_entry.id   AF-A0A925HUF2-F1
#
_cell.length_a   1.000
_cell.length_b   1.000
_cell.length_c   1.000
_cell.angle_alpha   90.00
_cell.angle_beta   90.00
_cell.angle_gamma   90.00
#
_symmetry.space_group_name_H-M   'P 1'
#
loop_
_entity.id
_entity.type
_entity.pdbx_description
1 polymer ?
#
loop_
_entity_poly.entity_id
_entity_poly.type
_entity_poly.pdbx_seq_one_letter_code
_entity_poly.pdbx_strand_id
1 'polypeptide(L)'
;MSDPSTIKPFLRLSGLEPLVIRPETLFVNIGERTNVTGSKKFARLIRENKYEEALSVARQQVENGAQILDINMDDALLDGVEAMKTFVNILQSEPDIAKIPLMIDSSKFEIIEAGLKCVQGKCIVNSISMKEGEPKFIEQAIICQSYGASVIVMAFDEKGQADTEDRKVEICHRAYKILTEQVGFDPQDIIFDPNIFAIATGLEEHNNY
;
A
#
# COMPACT_ATOMS: atom_id res chain seq x y z
N MET A 1 33.54 -14.28 -21.78
CA MET A 1 32.17 -13.73 -21.91
C MET A 1 31.49 -13.97 -20.57
N SER A 2 31.18 -12.92 -19.83
CA SER A 2 30.40 -13.05 -18.59
C SER A 2 29.02 -13.59 -18.94
N ASP A 3 28.60 -14.64 -18.23
CA ASP A 3 27.25 -15.21 -18.30
C ASP A 3 26.22 -14.07 -18.22
N PRO A 4 25.22 -13.98 -19.13
CA PRO A 4 24.20 -12.94 -19.04
C PRO A 4 23.56 -12.96 -17.65
N SER A 5 23.63 -11.83 -16.94
CA SER A 5 23.06 -11.71 -15.60
C SER A 5 21.55 -11.94 -15.68
N THR A 6 21.10 -13.11 -15.26
CA THR A 6 19.66 -13.43 -15.25
C THR A 6 19.00 -12.64 -14.13
N ILE A 7 18.10 -11.72 -14.48
CA ILE A 7 17.35 -10.92 -13.51
C ILE A 7 16.26 -11.80 -12.90
N LYS A 8 16.39 -12.15 -11.61
CA LYS A 8 15.39 -12.97 -10.90
C LYS A 8 14.07 -12.20 -10.69
N PRO A 9 12.89 -12.85 -10.73
CA PRO A 9 11.59 -12.19 -10.52
C PRO A 9 11.31 -11.96 -9.03
N PHE A 10 11.86 -10.89 -8.47
CA PHE A 10 11.64 -10.47 -7.09
C PHE A 10 10.80 -9.20 -7.05
N LEU A 11 10.07 -8.99 -5.94
CA LEU A 11 9.41 -7.73 -5.65
C LEU A 11 10.47 -6.64 -5.58
N ARG A 12 10.32 -5.65 -6.45
CA ARG A 12 11.20 -4.48 -6.57
C ARG A 12 10.38 -3.24 -6.38
N LEU A 13 10.80 -2.43 -5.44
CA LEU A 13 10.21 -1.14 -5.11
C LEU A 13 11.32 -0.09 -5.18
N SER A 14 10.97 1.18 -5.22
CA SER A 14 11.97 2.25 -5.18
C SER A 14 11.40 3.52 -4.58
N GLY A 15 12.17 4.15 -3.70
CA GLY A 15 12.16 5.59 -3.54
C GLY A 15 13.19 6.18 -4.50
N LEU A 16 14.09 7.03 -3.97
CA LEU A 16 15.35 7.39 -4.65
C LEU A 16 16.34 6.22 -4.66
N GLU A 17 16.21 5.28 -3.72
CA GLU A 17 17.02 4.06 -3.66
C GLU A 17 16.15 2.82 -3.89
N PRO A 18 16.71 1.76 -4.52
CA PRO A 18 15.96 0.53 -4.78
C PRO A 18 15.81 -0.31 -3.51
N LEU A 19 14.60 -0.83 -3.28
CA LEU A 19 14.33 -1.88 -2.31
C LEU A 19 13.96 -3.17 -3.06
N VAL A 20 14.81 -4.20 -2.95
CA VAL A 20 14.56 -5.52 -3.54
C VAL A 20 14.28 -6.51 -2.43
N ILE A 21 13.07 -7.07 -2.39
CA ILE A 21 12.69 -8.08 -1.41
C ILE A 21 13.11 -9.45 -1.95
N ARG A 22 14.12 -10.04 -1.32
CA ARG A 22 14.76 -11.30 -1.71
C ARG A 22 14.36 -12.41 -0.74
N PRO A 23 14.58 -13.70 -1.09
CA PRO A 23 14.32 -14.80 -0.18
C PRO A 23 15.04 -14.71 1.17
N GLU A 24 16.22 -14.06 1.20
CA GLU A 24 17.01 -13.80 2.40
C GLU A 24 16.63 -12.51 3.14
N THR A 25 15.76 -11.68 2.56
CA THR A 25 15.23 -10.49 3.23
C THR A 25 14.35 -10.95 4.40
N LEU A 26 14.62 -10.42 5.59
CA LEU A 26 13.78 -10.63 6.76
C LEU A 26 12.45 -9.87 6.60
N PHE A 27 11.74 -9.65 7.71
CA PHE A 27 10.53 -8.85 7.71
C PHE A 27 10.80 -7.42 7.22
N VAL A 28 9.90 -6.92 6.35
CA VAL A 28 9.95 -5.55 5.82
C VAL A 28 8.97 -4.69 6.61
N ASN A 29 9.49 -3.72 7.35
CA ASN A 29 8.65 -2.83 8.15
C ASN A 29 8.06 -1.70 7.29
N ILE A 30 6.73 -1.56 7.32
CA ILE A 30 6.00 -0.45 6.72
C ILE A 30 5.61 0.53 7.84
N GLY A 31 5.99 1.81 7.71
CA GLY A 31 5.67 2.83 8.70
C GLY A 31 4.23 3.31 8.58
N GLU A 32 3.40 3.04 9.61
CA GLU A 32 1.95 3.31 9.65
C GLU A 32 1.54 4.72 10.11
N ARG A 33 2.46 5.52 10.68
CA ARG A 33 2.09 6.72 11.47
C ARG A 33 1.76 7.94 10.60
N THR A 34 2.02 7.88 9.31
CA THR A 34 1.65 8.86 8.27
C THR A 34 0.22 8.62 7.77
N ASN A 35 -0.67 8.32 8.71
CA ASN A 35 -2.06 7.96 8.48
C ASN A 35 -2.98 8.87 9.30
N VAL A 36 -3.86 9.62 8.63
CA VAL A 36 -4.77 10.57 9.29
C VAL A 36 -5.78 9.88 10.20
N THR A 37 -6.21 8.67 9.86
CA THR A 37 -7.14 7.88 10.68
C THR A 37 -6.43 7.23 11.87
N GLY A 38 -5.21 6.72 11.68
CA GLY A 38 -4.46 5.97 12.71
C GLY A 38 -3.62 6.81 13.68
N SER A 39 -3.22 8.04 13.29
CA SER A 39 -2.24 8.83 14.04
C SER A 39 -2.78 10.22 14.42
N LYS A 40 -3.13 10.40 15.70
CA LYS A 40 -3.64 11.69 16.23
C LYS A 40 -2.70 12.87 15.95
N LYS A 41 -1.38 12.66 16.05
CA LYS A 41 -0.38 13.70 15.78
C LYS A 41 -0.40 14.09 14.30
N PHE A 42 -0.37 13.11 13.41
CA PHE A 42 -0.35 13.36 11.96
C PHE A 42 -1.66 14.01 11.50
N ALA A 43 -2.80 13.49 11.94
CA ALA A 43 -4.12 14.04 11.66
C ALA A 43 -4.23 15.53 11.99
N ARG A 44 -3.77 15.93 13.18
CA ARG A 44 -3.76 17.34 13.59
C ARG A 44 -2.89 18.19 12.65
N LEU A 45 -1.70 17.73 12.32
CA LEU A 45 -0.76 18.48 11.48
C LEU A 45 -1.31 18.67 10.06
N ILE A 46 -1.90 17.63 9.45
CA ILE A 46 -2.51 17.74 8.12
C ILE A 46 -3.72 18.68 8.14
N ARG A 47 -4.63 18.56 9.12
CA ARG A 47 -5.80 19.46 9.24
C ARG A 47 -5.42 20.92 9.48
N GLU A 48 -4.30 21.17 10.16
CA GLU A 48 -3.76 22.51 10.39
C GLU A 48 -2.85 22.99 9.23
N ASN A 49 -2.74 22.24 8.13
CA ASN A 49 -1.85 22.51 6.99
C ASN A 49 -0.36 22.64 7.36
N LYS A 50 0.06 21.99 8.45
CA LYS A 50 1.44 21.97 8.94
C LYS A 50 2.24 20.83 8.30
N TYR A 51 2.32 20.83 6.97
CA TYR A 51 2.96 19.75 6.20
C TYR A 51 4.45 19.56 6.53
N GLU A 52 5.19 20.66 6.75
CA GLU A 52 6.60 20.60 7.17
C GLU A 52 6.79 19.89 8.51
N GLU A 53 5.94 20.19 9.49
CA GLU A 53 5.95 19.46 10.77
C GLU A 53 5.49 18.01 10.59
N ALA A 54 4.59 17.74 9.65
CA ALA A 54 4.13 16.39 9.33
C ALA A 54 5.26 15.50 8.78
N LEU A 55 6.22 16.09 8.04
CA LEU A 55 7.44 15.38 7.61
C LEU A 55 8.24 14.81 8.78
N SER A 56 8.20 15.43 9.97
CA SER A 56 8.87 14.90 11.15
C SER A 56 8.33 13.52 11.55
N VAL A 57 7.05 13.24 11.28
CA VAL A 57 6.44 11.92 11.55
C VAL A 57 7.00 10.89 10.57
N ALA A 58 7.07 11.22 9.28
CA ALA A 58 7.67 10.35 8.27
C ALA A 58 9.16 10.08 8.56
N ARG A 59 9.96 11.14 8.79
CA ARG A 59 11.39 11.05 9.09
C ARG A 59 11.67 10.17 10.30
N GLN A 60 10.92 10.35 11.40
CA GLN A 60 11.07 9.56 12.61
C GLN A 60 10.84 8.05 12.34
N GLN A 61 9.94 7.69 11.44
CA GLN A 61 9.71 6.28 11.09
C GLN A 61 10.87 5.70 10.30
N VAL A 62 11.42 6.45 9.33
CA VAL A 62 12.60 6.03 8.56
C VAL A 62 13.81 5.85 9.49
N GLU A 63 14.06 6.81 10.39
CA GLU A 63 15.13 6.74 11.38
C GLU A 63 14.98 5.53 12.33
N ASN A 64 13.75 5.12 12.61
CA ASN A 64 13.44 3.97 13.45
C ASN A 64 13.35 2.64 12.68
N GLY A 65 13.74 2.62 11.40
CA GLY A 65 13.91 1.38 10.62
C GLY A 65 12.74 1.01 9.72
N ALA A 66 11.79 1.92 9.47
CA ALA A 66 10.81 1.70 8.40
C ALA A 66 11.52 1.62 7.04
N GLN A 67 11.17 0.59 6.26
CA GLN A 67 11.73 0.33 4.93
C GLN A 67 10.78 0.79 3.83
N ILE A 68 9.51 1.01 4.15
CA ILE A 68 8.46 1.56 3.29
C ILE A 68 7.64 2.52 4.16
N LEU A 69 7.08 3.59 3.58
CA LEU A 69 6.15 4.49 4.27
C LEU A 69 4.75 4.36 3.72
N ASP A 70 3.79 4.06 4.59
CA ASP A 70 2.37 4.12 4.28
C ASP A 70 1.86 5.55 4.41
N ILE A 71 1.11 6.04 3.43
CA ILE A 71 0.55 7.39 3.42
C ILE A 71 -0.95 7.27 3.24
N ASN A 72 -1.71 7.68 4.26
CA ASN A 72 -3.16 7.69 4.22
C ASN A 72 -3.71 9.08 4.57
N MET A 73 -4.51 9.62 3.63
CA MET A 73 -5.14 10.93 3.72
C MET A 73 -6.68 10.85 3.78
N ASP A 74 -7.24 9.69 4.10
CA ASP A 74 -8.67 9.51 4.27
C ASP A 74 -9.15 10.18 5.55
N ASP A 75 -9.90 11.28 5.36
CA ASP A 75 -10.60 11.98 6.43
C ASP A 75 -11.79 12.73 5.82
N ALA A 76 -12.93 12.71 6.52
CA ALA A 76 -14.15 13.36 6.03
C ALA A 76 -14.03 14.90 5.91
N LEU A 77 -13.06 15.52 6.59
CA LEU A 77 -12.83 16.97 6.61
C LEU A 77 -11.74 17.41 5.64
N LEU A 78 -11.11 16.49 4.91
CA LEU A 78 -10.02 16.78 3.97
C LEU A 78 -10.45 16.56 2.53
N ASP A 79 -9.92 17.39 1.63
CA ASP A 79 -9.77 17.00 0.23
C ASP A 79 -8.62 16.01 0.14
N GLY A 80 -8.95 14.71 0.19
CA GLY A 80 -7.96 13.65 0.20
C GLY A 80 -7.10 13.59 -1.07
N VAL A 81 -7.65 13.99 -2.22
CA VAL A 81 -6.90 14.03 -3.50
C VAL A 81 -5.82 15.10 -3.41
N GLU A 82 -6.18 16.31 -2.98
CA GLU A 82 -5.21 17.40 -2.86
C GLU A 82 -4.22 17.20 -1.71
N ALA A 83 -4.68 16.65 -0.58
CA ALA A 83 -3.81 16.32 0.55
C ALA A 83 -2.77 15.26 0.19
N MET A 84 -3.16 14.20 -0.53
CA MET A 84 -2.25 13.14 -1.00
C MET A 84 -1.19 13.72 -1.93
N LYS A 85 -1.60 14.46 -2.97
CA LYS A 85 -0.67 15.11 -3.91
C LYS A 85 0.29 16.05 -3.19
N THR A 86 -0.23 16.91 -2.31
CA THR A 86 0.56 17.90 -1.58
C THR A 86 1.61 17.22 -0.72
N PHE A 87 1.20 16.26 0.10
CA PHE A 87 2.12 15.60 1.01
C PHE A 87 3.15 14.74 0.29
N VAL A 88 2.77 13.99 -0.75
CA VAL A 88 3.71 13.18 -1.53
C VAL A 88 4.76 14.06 -2.21
N ASN A 89 4.36 15.20 -2.80
CA ASN A 89 5.31 16.14 -3.41
C ASN A 89 6.26 16.77 -2.40
N ILE A 90 5.76 17.17 -1.22
CA ILE A 90 6.59 17.74 -0.15
C ILE A 90 7.53 16.67 0.42
N LEU A 91 7.03 15.45 0.67
CA LEU A 91 7.81 14.34 1.22
C LEU A 91 8.97 13.95 0.31
N GLN A 92 8.74 13.92 -1.01
CA GLN A 92 9.79 13.60 -1.98
C GLN A 92 10.85 14.72 -2.12
N SER A 93 10.61 15.91 -1.58
CA SER A 93 11.62 16.98 -1.53
C SER A 93 12.66 16.79 -0.43
N GLU A 94 12.43 15.86 0.51
CA GLU A 94 13.34 15.52 1.61
C GLU A 94 14.06 14.19 1.33
N PRO A 95 15.35 14.22 0.92
CA PRO A 95 16.08 13.02 0.49
C PRO A 95 16.13 11.91 1.54
N ASP A 96 16.22 12.27 2.83
CA ASP A 96 16.28 11.30 3.93
C ASP A 96 15.02 10.46 4.06
N ILE A 97 13.88 10.98 3.58
CA ILE A 97 12.60 10.27 3.55
C ILE A 97 12.38 9.64 2.18
N ALA A 98 12.65 10.40 1.11
CA ALA A 98 12.40 10.00 -0.28
C ALA A 98 13.21 8.77 -0.72
N LYS A 99 14.29 8.40 -0.01
CA LYS A 99 15.11 7.22 -0.32
C LYS A 99 14.35 5.89 -0.27
N ILE A 100 13.32 5.75 0.58
CA ILE A 100 12.54 4.52 0.70
C ILE A 100 11.23 4.58 -0.14
N PRO A 101 10.68 3.43 -0.57
CA PRO A 101 9.44 3.40 -1.33
C PRO A 101 8.23 3.86 -0.52
N LEU A 102 7.20 4.29 -1.24
CA LEU A 102 5.92 4.70 -0.68
C LEU A 102 4.84 3.64 -0.91
N MET A 103 3.92 3.54 0.04
CA MET A 103 2.66 2.83 -0.05
C MET A 103 1.54 3.86 0.00
N ILE A 104 0.76 3.95 -1.08
CA ILE A 104 -0.33 4.91 -1.23
C ILE A 104 -1.60 4.25 -0.71
N ASP A 105 -2.06 4.70 0.46
CA ASP A 105 -3.19 4.13 1.19
C ASP A 105 -4.44 5.01 1.11
N SER A 106 -5.51 4.43 0.58
CA SER A 106 -6.83 5.06 0.56
C SER A 106 -7.93 4.05 0.20
N SER A 107 -9.10 4.24 0.81
CA SER A 107 -10.34 3.54 0.46
C SER A 107 -10.99 4.04 -0.84
N LYS A 108 -10.55 5.20 -1.34
CA LYS A 108 -11.03 5.86 -2.56
C LYS A 108 -9.95 5.80 -3.65
N PHE A 109 -10.29 5.20 -4.79
CA PHE A 109 -9.33 4.96 -5.85
C PHE A 109 -8.83 6.25 -6.53
N GLU A 110 -9.65 7.31 -6.57
CA GLU A 110 -9.25 8.61 -7.10
C GLU A 110 -8.10 9.25 -6.30
N ILE A 111 -8.00 8.97 -5.00
CA ILE A 111 -6.89 9.42 -4.15
C ILE A 111 -5.65 8.58 -4.43
N ILE A 112 -5.81 7.26 -4.60
CA ILE A 112 -4.72 6.36 -5.00
C ILE A 112 -4.12 6.85 -6.31
N GLU A 113 -4.95 7.06 -7.34
CA GLU A 113 -4.48 7.49 -8.66
C GLU A 113 -3.79 8.87 -8.60
N ALA A 114 -4.28 9.78 -7.76
CA ALA A 114 -3.62 11.06 -7.52
C ALA A 114 -2.23 10.90 -6.90
N GLY A 115 -2.08 9.98 -5.94
CA GLY A 115 -0.78 9.61 -5.37
C GLY A 115 0.15 9.01 -6.43
N LEU A 116 -0.33 8.02 -7.21
CA LEU A 116 0.43 7.37 -8.28
C LEU A 116 0.99 8.36 -9.31
N LYS A 117 0.23 9.40 -9.66
CA LYS A 117 0.68 10.48 -10.56
C LYS A 117 1.81 11.34 -9.97
N CYS A 118 1.99 11.34 -8.65
CA CYS A 118 3.01 12.14 -7.97
C CYS A 118 4.24 11.35 -7.55
N VAL A 119 4.14 10.03 -7.34
CA VAL A 119 5.29 9.22 -6.94
C VAL A 119 6.26 9.02 -8.10
N GLN A 120 7.55 9.24 -7.86
CA GLN A 120 8.60 9.04 -8.87
C GLN A 120 9.05 7.57 -8.98
N GLY A 121 9.21 6.89 -7.84
CA GLY A 121 9.69 5.51 -7.78
C GLY A 121 8.57 4.46 -7.86
N LYS A 122 8.94 3.17 -7.94
CA LYS A 122 7.96 2.08 -7.91
C LYS A 122 7.38 1.92 -6.50
N CYS A 123 6.10 2.25 -6.35
CA CYS A 123 5.35 2.22 -5.10
C CYS A 123 4.43 0.99 -4.97
N ILE A 124 3.75 0.92 -3.83
CA ILE A 124 2.67 -0.03 -3.57
C ILE A 124 1.34 0.73 -3.50
N VAL A 125 0.30 0.18 -4.11
CA VAL A 125 -1.09 0.61 -3.91
C VAL A 125 -1.69 -0.17 -2.74
N ASN A 126 -2.20 0.55 -1.74
CA ASN A 126 -2.97 0.00 -0.62
C ASN A 126 -4.40 0.59 -0.68
N SER A 127 -5.38 -0.10 -1.23
CA SER A 127 -5.35 -1.43 -1.81
C SER A 127 -6.44 -1.55 -2.87
N ILE A 128 -6.48 -2.69 -3.57
CA ILE A 128 -7.59 -3.08 -4.44
C ILE A 128 -8.28 -4.33 -3.90
N SER A 129 -9.55 -4.53 -4.24
CA SER A 129 -10.31 -5.71 -3.81
C SER A 129 -11.49 -5.99 -4.75
N MET A 130 -12.17 -7.12 -4.57
CA MET A 130 -13.37 -7.49 -5.33
C MET A 130 -14.66 -7.02 -4.65
N LYS A 131 -14.59 -6.09 -3.68
CA LYS A 131 -15.75 -5.52 -2.98
C LYS A 131 -16.82 -4.96 -3.93
N GLU A 132 -16.39 -4.27 -4.98
CA GLU A 132 -17.26 -3.67 -6.00
C GLU A 132 -17.44 -4.60 -7.22
N GLY A 133 -17.04 -5.86 -7.10
CA GLY A 133 -17.07 -6.86 -8.15
C GLY A 133 -15.82 -6.91 -9.03
N GLU A 134 -15.70 -8.02 -9.74
CA GLU A 134 -14.58 -8.35 -10.62
C GLU A 134 -14.29 -7.30 -11.71
N PRO A 135 -15.27 -6.69 -12.41
CA PRO A 135 -14.98 -5.68 -13.42
C PRO A 135 -14.23 -4.46 -12.86
N LYS A 136 -14.61 -4.01 -11.65
CA LYS A 136 -13.97 -2.85 -11.01
C LYS A 136 -12.57 -3.19 -10.52
N PHE A 137 -12.39 -4.39 -9.97
CA PHE A 137 -11.08 -4.91 -9.58
C PHE A 137 -10.11 -4.97 -10.77
N ILE A 138 -10.55 -5.48 -11.92
CA ILE A 138 -9.76 -5.55 -13.16
C ILE A 138 -9.41 -4.15 -13.66
N GLU A 139 -10.38 -3.22 -13.71
CA GLU A 139 -10.16 -1.83 -14.12
C GLU A 139 -9.06 -1.17 -13.26
N GLN A 140 -9.20 -1.25 -11.94
CA GLN A 140 -8.23 -0.69 -10.99
C GLN A 140 -6.86 -1.34 -11.14
N ALA A 141 -6.80 -2.67 -11.29
CA ALA A 141 -5.56 -3.41 -11.50
C ALA A 141 -4.84 -2.94 -12.79
N ILE A 142 -5.54 -2.81 -13.91
CA ILE A 142 -4.96 -2.31 -15.17
C ILE A 142 -4.37 -0.91 -14.97
N ILE A 143 -5.07 -0.04 -14.23
CA ILE A 143 -4.57 1.31 -13.91
C ILE A 143 -3.27 1.19 -13.09
N CYS A 144 -3.26 0.44 -11.99
CA CYS A 144 -2.07 0.23 -11.16
C CYS A 144 -0.88 -0.31 -11.98
N GLN A 145 -1.13 -1.29 -12.85
CA GLN A 145 -0.12 -1.88 -13.73
C GLN A 145 0.44 -0.85 -14.72
N SER A 146 -0.41 0.05 -15.25
CA SER A 146 0.03 1.10 -16.19
C SER A 146 0.99 2.13 -15.55
N TYR A 147 0.88 2.34 -14.23
CA TYR A 147 1.84 3.12 -13.44
C TYR A 147 3.06 2.29 -12.98
N GLY A 148 3.07 0.97 -13.24
CA GLY A 148 4.13 0.07 -12.79
C GLY A 148 4.15 -0.18 -11.28
N ALA A 149 3.04 0.10 -10.57
CA ALA A 149 2.94 -0.08 -9.13
C ALA A 149 2.72 -1.56 -8.75
N SER A 150 3.21 -1.95 -7.58
CA SER A 150 2.79 -3.20 -6.93
C SER A 150 1.44 -2.98 -6.25
N VAL A 151 0.70 -4.04 -5.96
CA VAL A 151 -0.66 -3.92 -5.39
C VAL A 151 -0.80 -4.76 -4.12
N ILE A 152 -1.38 -4.17 -3.09
CA ILE A 152 -2.02 -4.93 -2.01
C ILE A 152 -3.42 -5.32 -2.47
N VAL A 153 -3.74 -6.60 -2.32
CA VAL A 153 -5.06 -7.16 -2.57
C VAL A 153 -5.66 -7.60 -1.25
N MET A 154 -6.70 -6.89 -0.81
CA MET A 154 -7.44 -7.24 0.40
C MET A 154 -8.28 -8.49 0.16
N ALA A 155 -8.37 -9.36 1.17
CA ALA A 155 -9.32 -10.46 1.18
C ALA A 155 -10.76 -9.94 1.44
N PHE A 156 -11.31 -9.20 0.47
CA PHE A 156 -12.64 -8.62 0.46
C PHE A 156 -13.25 -8.84 -0.93
N ASP A 157 -14.39 -9.54 -1.00
CA ASP A 157 -15.13 -9.77 -2.24
C ASP A 157 -16.58 -9.25 -2.15
N GLU A 158 -17.42 -9.58 -3.13
CA GLU A 158 -18.81 -9.16 -3.22
C GLU A 158 -19.68 -9.64 -2.04
N LYS A 159 -19.20 -10.62 -1.25
CA LYS A 159 -19.87 -11.17 -0.06
C LYS A 159 -19.36 -10.55 1.25
N GLY A 160 -18.34 -9.70 1.21
CA GLY A 160 -17.78 -9.04 2.40
C GLY A 160 -16.31 -9.37 2.67
N GLN A 161 -15.86 -8.99 3.86
CA GLN A 161 -14.51 -9.28 4.34
C GLN A 161 -14.35 -10.77 4.69
N ALA A 162 -13.20 -11.35 4.36
CA ALA A 162 -12.85 -12.70 4.79
C ALA A 162 -12.38 -12.72 6.24
N ASP A 163 -13.22 -13.28 7.10
CA ASP A 163 -13.04 -13.50 8.53
C ASP A 163 -12.50 -14.91 8.87
N THR A 164 -12.75 -15.89 8.02
CA THR A 164 -12.29 -17.29 8.19
C THR A 164 -11.12 -17.65 7.28
N GLU A 165 -10.31 -18.63 7.68
CA GLU A 165 -9.17 -19.14 6.89
C GLU A 165 -9.58 -19.53 5.45
N ASP A 166 -10.64 -20.35 5.33
CA ASP A 166 -11.13 -20.82 4.02
C ASP A 166 -11.52 -19.64 3.12
N ARG A 167 -12.18 -18.62 3.67
CA ARG A 167 -12.57 -17.42 2.92
C ARG A 167 -11.36 -16.58 2.52
N LYS A 168 -10.34 -16.45 3.39
CA LYS A 168 -9.10 -15.74 3.08
C LYS A 168 -8.40 -16.42 1.89
N VAL A 169 -8.27 -17.75 1.92
CA VAL A 169 -7.65 -18.54 0.83
C VAL A 169 -8.47 -18.47 -0.46
N GLU A 170 -9.81 -18.63 -0.38
CA GLU A 170 -10.71 -18.57 -1.55
C GLU A 170 -10.54 -17.24 -2.31
N ILE A 171 -10.63 -16.12 -1.59
CA ILE A 171 -10.58 -14.77 -2.18
C ILE A 171 -9.20 -14.49 -2.77
N CYS A 172 -8.12 -14.75 -2.02
CA CYS A 172 -6.76 -14.51 -2.50
C CYS A 172 -6.43 -15.37 -3.74
N HIS A 173 -6.86 -16.63 -3.76
CA HIS A 173 -6.66 -17.51 -4.91
C HIS A 173 -7.45 -17.06 -6.14
N ARG A 174 -8.71 -16.62 -5.98
CA ARG A 174 -9.50 -16.04 -7.07
C ARG A 174 -8.83 -14.78 -7.63
N ALA A 175 -8.43 -13.86 -6.75
CA ALA A 175 -7.75 -12.63 -7.15
C ALA A 175 -6.42 -12.91 -7.87
N TYR A 176 -5.63 -13.87 -7.39
CA TYR A 176 -4.37 -14.29 -8.03
C TYR A 176 -4.59 -14.71 -9.49
N LYS A 177 -5.61 -15.54 -9.75
CA LYS A 177 -5.94 -15.98 -11.11
C LYS A 177 -6.37 -14.82 -11.99
N ILE A 178 -7.25 -13.95 -11.50
CA ILE A 178 -7.69 -12.77 -12.26
C ILE A 178 -6.48 -11.89 -12.63
N LEU A 179 -5.63 -11.57 -11.65
CA LEU A 179 -4.48 -10.70 -11.86
C LEU A 179 -3.45 -11.32 -12.83
N THR A 180 -3.11 -12.59 -12.66
CA THR A 180 -2.05 -13.23 -13.47
C THR A 180 -2.53 -13.71 -14.84
N GLU A 181 -3.77 -14.20 -14.96
CA GLU A 181 -4.30 -14.80 -16.19
C GLU A 181 -5.09 -13.82 -17.06
N GLN A 182 -5.76 -12.82 -16.45
CA GLN A 182 -6.59 -11.86 -17.20
C GLN A 182 -5.94 -10.48 -17.35
N VAL A 183 -5.34 -9.95 -16.27
CA VAL A 183 -4.67 -8.63 -16.30
C VAL A 183 -3.22 -8.74 -16.78
N GLY A 184 -2.56 -9.86 -16.50
CA GLY A 184 -1.14 -10.07 -16.81
C GLY A 184 -0.20 -9.42 -15.79
N PHE A 185 -0.64 -9.28 -14.54
CA PHE A 185 0.24 -8.86 -13.44
C PHE A 185 1.32 -9.90 -13.21
N ASP A 186 2.51 -9.39 -12.93
CA ASP A 186 3.62 -10.20 -12.43
C ASP A 186 3.30 -10.70 -11.01
N PRO A 187 3.38 -12.01 -10.72
CA PRO A 187 3.07 -12.56 -9.39
C PRO A 187 3.86 -11.91 -8.25
N GLN A 188 5.11 -11.53 -8.50
CA GLN A 188 5.97 -10.88 -7.51
C GLN A 188 5.53 -9.47 -7.11
N ASP A 189 4.63 -8.84 -7.87
CA ASP A 189 4.08 -7.50 -7.60
C ASP A 189 2.72 -7.54 -6.88
N ILE A 190 2.22 -8.74 -6.54
CA ILE A 190 0.97 -8.96 -5.82
C ILE A 190 1.29 -9.25 -4.34
N ILE A 191 0.75 -8.43 -3.45
CA ILE A 191 0.85 -8.59 -2.00
C ILE A 191 -0.56 -8.89 -1.48
N PHE A 192 -0.78 -10.03 -0.83
CA PHE A 192 -2.08 -10.34 -0.24
C PHE A 192 -2.16 -9.83 1.19
N ASP A 193 -3.24 -9.12 1.50
CA ASP A 193 -3.64 -8.82 2.87
C ASP A 193 -4.85 -9.70 3.24
N PRO A 194 -4.64 -10.74 4.06
CA PRO A 194 -5.70 -11.65 4.48
C PRO A 194 -6.58 -11.06 5.61
N ASN A 195 -6.50 -9.75 5.91
CA ASN A 195 -7.17 -9.03 6.99
C ASN A 195 -6.72 -9.48 8.38
N ILE A 196 -5.93 -8.64 9.06
CA ILE A 196 -5.63 -8.78 10.49
C ILE A 196 -6.75 -8.10 11.29
N PHE A 197 -7.51 -8.88 12.05
CA PHE A 197 -8.61 -8.35 12.87
C PHE A 197 -8.22 -8.18 14.34
N ALA A 198 -8.98 -7.34 15.04
CA ALA A 198 -8.87 -7.18 16.48
C ALA A 198 -9.39 -8.44 17.20
N ILE A 199 -8.52 -9.04 18.01
CA ILE A 199 -8.87 -10.08 18.99
C ILE A 199 -9.12 -9.44 20.37
N ALA A 200 -9.48 -10.25 21.37
CA ALA A 200 -9.78 -9.79 22.73
C ALA A 200 -10.96 -8.80 22.84
N THR A 201 -11.98 -8.97 21.99
CA THR A 201 -13.21 -8.15 21.99
C THR A 201 -14.24 -8.57 23.03
N GLY A 202 -14.07 -9.74 23.64
CA GLY A 202 -15.07 -10.36 24.53
C GLY A 202 -16.10 -11.22 23.81
N LEU A 203 -16.00 -11.37 22.48
CA LEU A 203 -16.85 -12.26 21.67
C LEU A 203 -16.09 -13.54 21.31
N GLU A 204 -16.67 -14.70 21.59
CA GLU A 204 -16.03 -16.01 21.36
C GLU A 204 -15.70 -16.25 19.87
N GLU A 205 -16.54 -15.71 18.99
CA GLU A 205 -16.37 -15.79 17.53
C GLU A 205 -15.07 -15.10 17.04
N HIS A 206 -14.52 -14.16 17.80
CA HIS A 206 -13.28 -13.43 17.44
C HIS A 206 -12.00 -14.13 17.91
N ASN A 207 -12.09 -15.27 18.62
CA ASN A 207 -10.91 -15.96 19.16
C ASN A 207 -10.02 -16.59 18.07
N ASN A 208 -10.62 -16.93 16.93
CA ASN A 208 -9.96 -17.62 15.82
C ASN A 208 -9.76 -16.72 14.59
N TYR A 209 -9.87 -15.39 14.76
CA TYR A 209 -9.50 -14.44 13.73
C TYR A 209 -8.00 -14.45 13.42
#